data_AF-A0A1Y1M0N4-F1
#
_entry.id   AF-A0A1Y1M0N4-F1
#
_cell.length_a   1.000
_cell.length_b   1.000
_cell.length_c   1.000
_cell.angle_alpha   90.00
_cell.angle_beta   90.00
_cell.angle_gamma   90.00
#
_symmetry.space_group_name_H-M   'P 1'
#
loop_
_entity.id
_entity.type
_entity.pdbx_description
1 polymer ?
#
loop_
_entity_poly.entity_id
_entity_poly.type
_entity_poly.pdbx_seq_one_letter_code
_entity_poly.pdbx_strand_id
1 'polypeptide(L)'
;MIPTRFTEMNVGDMFVVRNAGNVIPHSQHFLDELTTNEPAALELGCIVNDIRHIIVCGHSDCKAVNLLYKLQDGEFASLKNRRLSPLRAWLCTHALPSLEKFQQLQLTDYQKPLLFQAETPMRHFVAYIDPDNEFALEDKLSQINTLQQLQNIASYGFLKKRLETHQLHIHALWFDIYTGEIYYFSRQAKRFVIIDENNFDKLLGEVQRYYM
;
A
#
# COMPACT_ATOMS: atom_id res chain seq x y z
N MET A 1 -12.17 -6.31 7.34
CA MET A 1 -11.69 -7.15 6.23
C MET A 1 -10.77 -8.27 6.77
N ILE A 2 -10.97 -9.52 6.34
CA ILE A 2 -10.15 -10.69 6.71
C ILE A 2 -9.60 -11.31 5.40
N PRO A 3 -8.31 -11.12 5.06
CA PRO A 3 -7.69 -11.60 3.82
C PRO A 3 -8.01 -13.04 3.45
N THR A 4 -7.88 -13.94 4.42
CA THR A 4 -8.07 -15.37 4.21
C THR A 4 -9.49 -15.75 3.78
N ARG A 5 -10.51 -14.95 4.14
CA ARG A 5 -11.90 -15.26 3.77
C ARG A 5 -12.21 -14.97 2.31
N PHE A 6 -11.80 -13.80 1.81
CA PHE A 6 -12.12 -13.41 0.42
C PHE A 6 -11.12 -13.95 -0.60
N THR A 7 -10.01 -14.53 -0.13
CA THR A 7 -9.05 -15.25 -0.98
C THR A 7 -9.18 -16.77 -0.86
N GLU A 8 -10.12 -17.26 -0.04
CA GLU A 8 -10.37 -18.70 0.19
C GLU A 8 -9.11 -19.49 0.61
N MET A 9 -8.27 -18.88 1.46
CA MET A 9 -6.98 -19.44 1.88
C MET A 9 -7.10 -20.28 3.15
N ASN A 10 -6.28 -21.31 3.25
CA ASN A 10 -6.21 -22.19 4.41
C ASN A 10 -5.23 -21.67 5.47
N VAL A 11 -5.31 -22.26 6.67
CA VAL A 11 -4.33 -22.00 7.73
C VAL A 11 -2.95 -22.43 7.26
N GLY A 12 -1.99 -21.51 7.33
CA GLY A 12 -0.62 -21.72 6.87
C GLY A 12 -0.31 -21.11 5.51
N ASP A 13 -1.32 -20.79 4.68
CA ASP A 13 -1.11 -20.22 3.34
C ASP A 13 -0.66 -18.75 3.38
N MET A 14 -0.98 -18.04 4.46
CA MET A 14 -0.70 -16.61 4.61
C MET A 14 -0.05 -16.26 5.95
N PHE A 15 1.04 -15.51 5.88
CA PHE A 15 1.59 -14.78 7.02
C PHE A 15 0.99 -13.35 7.03
N VAL A 16 0.12 -13.06 7.99
CA VAL A 16 -0.72 -11.85 7.97
C VAL A 16 -0.28 -10.84 9.03
N VAL A 17 0.02 -9.61 8.58
CA VAL A 17 0.27 -8.45 9.44
C VAL A 17 -0.91 -7.49 9.32
N ARG A 18 -1.39 -6.96 10.44
CA ARG A 18 -2.48 -5.98 10.47
C ARG A 18 -2.13 -4.82 11.38
N ASN A 19 -2.29 -3.61 10.86
CA ASN A 19 -2.18 -2.36 11.61
C ASN A 19 -3.20 -1.34 11.11
N ALA A 20 -3.23 -0.16 11.72
CA ALA A 20 -4.12 0.91 11.32
C ALA A 20 -3.69 1.53 9.98
N GLY A 21 -4.52 1.34 8.96
CA GLY A 21 -4.31 1.91 7.62
C GLY A 21 -3.35 1.12 6.75
N ASN A 22 -3.07 -0.14 7.10
CA ASN A 22 -2.16 -1.03 6.36
C ASN A 22 -0.82 -0.33 6.03
N VAL A 23 -0.32 0.49 6.96
CA VAL A 23 0.84 1.36 6.79
C VAL A 23 2.10 0.59 7.14
N ILE A 24 3.11 0.64 6.27
CA ILE A 24 4.44 0.14 6.52
C ILE A 24 5.34 1.37 6.61
N PRO A 25 6.02 1.61 7.75
CA PRO A 25 7.00 2.69 7.86
C PRO A 25 8.03 2.67 6.73
N HIS A 26 8.52 3.83 6.32
CA HIS A 26 9.69 3.89 5.43
C HIS A 26 10.95 3.44 6.17
N SER A 27 11.94 2.86 5.49
CA SER A 27 13.18 2.37 6.10
C SER A 27 13.95 3.45 6.86
N GLN A 28 13.82 4.73 6.46
CA GLN A 28 14.40 5.87 7.18
C GLN A 28 13.90 6.02 8.62
N HIS A 29 12.75 5.43 8.97
CA HIS A 29 12.20 5.42 10.33
C HIS A 29 12.62 4.18 11.14
N PHE A 30 13.37 3.26 10.52
CA PHE A 30 13.98 2.13 11.20
C PHE A 30 15.38 2.54 11.70
N LEU A 31 15.48 2.78 13.01
CA LEU A 31 16.71 3.19 13.70
C LEU A 31 16.94 2.23 14.88
N ASP A 32 18.19 2.06 15.33
CA ASP A 32 18.57 1.04 16.33
C ASP A 32 17.70 1.02 17.60
N GLU A 33 17.22 2.17 18.06
CA GLU A 33 16.37 2.31 19.26
C GLU A 33 14.87 2.42 18.96
N LEU A 34 14.50 2.52 17.68
CA LEU A 34 13.12 2.72 17.23
C LEU A 34 12.78 1.69 16.15
N THR A 35 12.20 0.58 16.60
CA THR A 35 11.64 -0.44 15.72
C THR A 35 10.12 -0.47 15.77
N THR A 36 9.52 -0.96 14.70
CA THR A 36 8.08 -1.18 14.56
C THR A 36 7.85 -2.65 14.19
N ASN A 37 6.62 -3.13 14.27
CA ASN A 37 6.35 -4.55 14.04
C ASN A 37 6.42 -4.92 12.55
N GLU A 38 6.16 -3.97 11.65
CA GLU A 38 6.06 -4.22 10.22
C GLU A 38 7.40 -4.64 9.58
N PRO A 39 8.55 -3.97 9.86
CA PRO A 39 9.85 -4.39 9.33
C PRO A 39 10.30 -5.75 9.89
N ALA A 40 10.06 -6.01 11.18
CA ALA A 40 10.35 -7.29 11.80
C ALA A 40 9.51 -8.42 11.15
N ALA A 41 8.25 -8.15 10.85
CA ALA A 41 7.39 -9.09 10.15
C ALA A 41 7.82 -9.31 8.69
N LEU A 42 8.29 -8.27 8.00
CA LEU A 42 8.87 -8.41 6.66
C LEU A 42 10.13 -9.29 6.68
N GLU A 43 11.02 -9.10 7.65
CA GLU A 43 12.22 -9.91 7.82
C GLU A 43 11.87 -11.37 8.14
N LEU A 44 11.00 -11.61 9.14
CA LEU A 44 10.55 -12.95 9.51
C LEU A 44 9.87 -13.66 8.33
N GLY A 45 8.98 -12.98 7.61
CA GLY A 45 8.28 -13.57 6.48
C GLY A 45 9.20 -13.83 5.28
N CYS A 46 9.94 -12.82 4.83
CA CYS A 46 10.59 -12.86 3.53
C CYS A 46 12.04 -13.38 3.59
N ILE A 47 12.72 -13.21 4.73
CA ILE A 47 14.12 -13.63 4.90
C ILE A 47 14.20 -14.95 5.65
N VAL A 48 13.49 -15.08 6.77
CA VAL A 48 13.55 -16.29 7.61
C VAL A 48 12.69 -17.41 7.02
N ASN A 49 11.48 -17.09 6.54
CA ASN A 49 10.52 -18.08 6.03
C ASN A 49 10.42 -18.16 4.49
N ASP A 50 11.31 -17.47 3.76
CA ASP A 50 11.40 -17.52 2.30
C ASP A 50 10.10 -17.16 1.53
N ILE A 51 9.21 -16.36 2.13
CA ILE A 51 8.01 -15.89 1.43
C ILE A 51 8.42 -15.05 0.21
N ARG A 52 7.83 -15.36 -0.95
CA ARG A 52 8.16 -14.72 -2.24
C ARG A 52 7.18 -13.62 -2.66
N HIS A 53 6.00 -13.57 -2.07
CA HIS A 53 4.96 -12.61 -2.44
C HIS A 53 4.50 -11.81 -1.21
N ILE A 54 4.63 -10.49 -1.29
CA ILE A 54 4.06 -9.55 -0.34
C ILE A 54 2.86 -8.88 -1.00
N ILE A 55 1.72 -8.85 -0.31
CA ILE A 55 0.52 -8.17 -0.77
C ILE A 55 0.17 -7.07 0.23
N VAL A 56 0.18 -5.82 -0.21
CA VAL A 56 -0.42 -4.72 0.55
C VAL A 56 -1.89 -4.65 0.17
N CYS A 57 -2.77 -4.78 1.17
CA CYS A 57 -4.21 -4.78 0.95
C CYS A 57 -4.84 -3.54 1.58
N GLY A 58 -5.20 -2.56 0.73
CA GLY A 58 -6.04 -1.43 1.12
C GLY A 58 -7.52 -1.73 0.98
N HIS A 59 -8.36 -0.77 1.35
CA HIS A 59 -9.81 -0.91 1.21
C HIS A 59 -10.58 0.40 1.23
N SER A 60 -11.82 0.35 0.75
CA SER A 60 -12.77 1.46 0.91
C SER A 60 -13.18 1.66 2.38
N ASP A 61 -13.56 2.90 2.72
CA ASP A 61 -13.95 3.34 4.06
C ASP A 61 -12.92 3.01 5.16
N CYS A 62 -11.63 3.10 4.82
CA CYS A 62 -10.57 2.85 5.78
C CYS A 62 -10.51 3.96 6.84
N LYS A 63 -11.02 3.69 8.05
CA LYS A 63 -11.10 4.70 9.13
C LYS A 63 -9.77 5.38 9.48
N ALA A 64 -8.65 4.66 9.33
CA ALA A 64 -7.33 5.26 9.50
C ALA A 64 -7.00 6.24 8.36
N VAL A 65 -7.32 5.89 7.11
CA VAL A 65 -7.12 6.78 5.96
C VAL A 65 -8.12 7.94 5.96
N ASN A 66 -9.37 7.74 6.39
CA ASN A 66 -10.34 8.83 6.58
C ASN A 66 -9.84 9.83 7.64
N LEU A 67 -9.16 9.34 8.68
CA LEU A 67 -8.49 10.21 9.65
C LEU A 67 -7.28 10.92 9.00
N LEU A 68 -6.48 10.21 8.19
CA LEU A 68 -5.37 10.81 7.44
C LEU A 68 -5.85 11.95 6.53
N TYR A 69 -6.99 11.77 5.86
CA TYR A 69 -7.60 12.82 5.05
C TYR A 69 -7.91 14.08 5.87
N LYS A 70 -8.36 13.92 7.12
CA LYS A 70 -8.61 15.05 8.04
C LYS A 70 -7.33 15.72 8.57
N LEU A 71 -6.17 15.04 8.50
CA LEU A 71 -4.87 15.60 8.91
C LEU A 71 -4.31 16.63 7.91
N GLN A 72 -5.04 16.96 6.84
CA GLN A 72 -4.76 18.14 6.00
C GLN A 72 -4.94 19.44 6.79
N ASP A 73 -5.81 19.44 7.80
CA ASP A 73 -5.98 20.56 8.69
C ASP A 73 -4.77 20.70 9.63
N GLY A 74 -4.07 21.83 9.54
CA GLY A 74 -2.81 22.06 10.27
C GLY A 74 -2.98 22.13 11.79
N GLU A 75 -4.12 22.60 12.29
CA GLU A 75 -4.42 22.60 13.73
C GLU A 75 -4.64 21.17 14.23
N PHE A 76 -5.45 20.40 13.52
CA PHE A 76 -5.74 19.00 13.82
C PHE A 76 -4.49 18.12 13.73
N ALA A 77 -3.59 18.43 12.80
CA ALA A 77 -2.28 17.80 12.66
C ALA A 77 -1.18 18.44 13.53
N SER A 78 -1.49 19.35 14.45
CA SER A 78 -0.47 19.99 15.30
C SER A 78 0.21 19.02 16.27
N LEU A 79 1.42 19.32 16.71
CA LEU A 79 2.17 18.50 17.68
C LEU A 79 1.37 18.25 18.98
N LYS A 80 0.63 19.27 19.45
CA LYS A 80 -0.25 19.16 20.62
C LYS A 80 -1.32 18.08 20.39
N ASN A 81 -2.00 18.11 19.24
CA ASN A 81 -3.07 17.16 18.92
C ASN A 81 -2.55 15.75 18.59
N ARG A 82 -1.34 15.62 18.03
CA ARG A 82 -0.67 14.33 17.82
C ARG A 82 -0.39 13.61 19.13
N ARG A 83 0.08 14.32 20.16
CA ARG A 83 0.38 13.74 21.49
C ARG A 83 -0.87 13.20 22.22
N LEU A 84 -2.06 13.64 21.81
CA LEU A 84 -3.33 13.20 22.40
C LEU A 84 -3.91 11.94 21.72
N SER A 85 -3.32 11.47 20.62
CA SER A 85 -3.83 10.30 19.90
C SER A 85 -2.69 9.50 19.29
N PRO A 86 -2.46 8.25 19.78
CA PRO A 86 -1.48 7.35 19.18
C PRO A 86 -1.73 7.13 17.69
N LEU A 87 -3.00 7.07 17.25
CA LEU A 87 -3.35 6.92 15.85
C LEU A 87 -2.99 8.14 15.02
N ARG A 88 -3.22 9.37 15.52
CA ARG A 88 -2.75 10.58 14.82
C ARG A 88 -1.23 10.62 14.74
N ALA A 89 -0.54 10.31 15.84
CA ALA A 89 0.92 10.23 15.85
C ALA A 89 1.42 9.21 14.82
N TRP A 90 0.84 8.01 14.78
CA TRP A 90 1.14 6.98 13.78
C TRP A 90 1.00 7.48 12.34
N LEU A 91 -0.15 8.06 11.99
CA LEU A 91 -0.42 8.53 10.63
C LEU A 91 0.43 9.74 10.25
N CYS A 92 0.62 10.69 11.16
CA CYS A 92 1.49 11.85 10.94
C CYS A 92 2.96 11.43 10.74
N THR A 93 3.41 10.36 11.38
CA THR A 93 4.79 9.90 11.21
C THR A 93 4.96 9.06 9.95
N HIS A 94 4.02 8.17 9.63
CA HIS A 94 4.25 7.12 8.63
C HIS A 94 3.41 7.24 7.35
N ALA A 95 2.36 8.06 7.32
CA ALA A 95 1.41 8.13 6.21
C ALA A 95 1.27 9.52 5.55
N LEU A 96 1.96 10.55 6.03
CA LEU A 96 1.97 11.88 5.37
C LEU A 96 2.39 11.85 3.90
N PRO A 97 3.38 11.05 3.45
CA PRO A 97 3.70 10.98 2.03
C PRO A 97 2.51 10.58 1.14
N SER A 98 1.61 9.71 1.64
CA SER A 98 0.36 9.37 0.95
C SER A 98 -0.56 10.59 0.80
N LEU A 99 -0.63 11.44 1.83
CA LEU A 99 -1.43 12.65 1.83
C LEU A 99 -0.85 13.73 0.92
N GLU A 100 0.47 13.90 0.91
CA GLU A 100 1.17 14.82 0.00
C GLU A 100 0.94 14.43 -1.47
N LYS A 101 1.02 13.14 -1.78
CA LYS A 101 0.68 12.62 -3.12
C LYS A 101 -0.77 12.86 -3.50
N PHE A 102 -1.70 12.69 -2.55
CA PHE A 102 -3.10 13.03 -2.78
C PHE A 102 -3.29 14.52 -3.06
N GLN A 103 -2.65 15.41 -2.32
CA GLN A 103 -2.68 16.85 -2.58
C GLN A 103 -2.09 17.19 -3.96
N GLN A 104 -1.01 16.53 -4.38
CA GLN A 104 -0.47 16.67 -5.74
C GLN A 104 -1.49 16.27 -6.82
N LEU A 105 -2.24 15.18 -6.58
CA LEU A 105 -3.30 14.75 -7.48
C LEU A 105 -4.42 15.81 -7.58
N GLN A 106 -4.82 16.39 -6.44
CA GLN A 106 -5.84 17.44 -6.37
C GLN A 106 -5.44 18.70 -7.16
N LEU A 107 -4.17 19.09 -7.13
CA LEU A 107 -3.66 20.24 -7.92
C LEU A 107 -3.81 20.04 -9.44
N THR A 108 -3.97 18.79 -9.87
CA THR A 108 -4.13 18.44 -11.28
C THR A 108 -5.57 18.07 -11.64
N ASP A 109 -6.52 18.36 -10.74
CA ASP A 109 -7.92 17.97 -10.85
C ASP A 109 -8.09 16.47 -11.14
N TYR A 110 -7.24 15.66 -10.49
CA TYR A 110 -7.21 14.20 -10.62
C TYR A 110 -6.89 13.67 -12.03
N GLN A 111 -6.46 14.54 -12.97
CA GLN A 111 -6.21 14.15 -14.37
C GLN A 111 -4.81 13.58 -14.63
N LYS A 112 -3.80 14.00 -13.84
CA LYS A 112 -2.43 13.55 -14.05
C LYS A 112 -2.11 12.35 -13.17
N PRO A 113 -1.32 11.39 -13.69
CA PRO A 113 -0.95 10.25 -12.88
C PRO A 113 0.09 10.66 -11.83
N LEU A 114 0.12 9.89 -10.74
CA LEU A 114 1.12 10.01 -9.69
C LEU A 114 2.33 9.15 -10.02
N LEU A 115 3.50 9.64 -9.63
CA LEU A 115 4.76 8.92 -9.73
C LEU A 115 5.15 8.38 -8.35
N PHE A 116 5.45 7.09 -8.30
CA PHE A 116 5.98 6.40 -7.13
C PHE A 116 7.43 6.02 -7.41
N GLN A 117 8.34 6.40 -6.51
CA GLN A 117 9.78 6.23 -6.69
C GLN A 117 10.39 5.56 -5.47
N ALA A 118 10.89 4.33 -5.64
CA ALA A 118 11.74 3.70 -4.63
C ALA A 118 13.22 4.06 -4.85
N GLU A 119 14.01 4.01 -3.79
CA GLU A 119 15.46 4.25 -3.81
C GLU A 119 16.21 3.23 -4.70
N THR A 120 15.59 2.08 -4.97
CA THR A 120 16.10 1.08 -5.91
C THR A 120 15.63 1.41 -7.35
N PRO A 121 16.53 1.52 -8.34
CA PRO A 121 16.20 1.95 -9.72
C PRO A 121 15.10 1.14 -10.41
N MET A 122 14.87 -0.10 -9.94
CA MET A 122 13.95 -1.05 -10.56
C MET A 122 12.47 -0.86 -10.19
N ARG A 123 12.10 0.13 -9.37
CA ARG A 123 10.69 0.30 -8.93
C ARG A 123 10.17 1.73 -9.00
N HIS A 124 10.38 2.36 -10.14
CA HIS A 124 9.56 3.49 -10.56
C HIS A 124 8.28 2.98 -11.21
N PHE A 125 7.12 3.47 -10.76
CA PHE A 125 5.86 3.20 -11.44
C PHE A 125 4.95 4.42 -11.42
N VAL A 126 4.10 4.48 -12.44
CA VAL A 126 3.12 5.52 -12.64
C VAL A 126 1.76 4.93 -12.30
N ALA A 127 0.91 5.69 -11.61
CA ALA A 127 -0.43 5.26 -11.25
C ALA A 127 -1.47 6.33 -11.58
N TYR A 128 -2.50 5.95 -12.34
CA TYR A 128 -3.74 6.70 -12.46
C TYR A 128 -4.65 6.24 -11.31
N ILE A 129 -5.09 7.20 -10.49
CA ILE A 129 -5.91 6.93 -9.31
C ILE A 129 -7.36 7.22 -9.67
N ASP A 130 -8.17 6.18 -9.71
CA ASP A 130 -9.61 6.25 -10.01
C ASP A 130 -9.96 7.25 -11.13
N PRO A 131 -9.46 7.02 -12.36
CA PRO A 131 -9.66 7.94 -13.49
C PRO A 131 -11.12 8.04 -13.92
N ASP A 132 -11.92 7.02 -13.62
CA ASP A 132 -13.34 6.94 -13.94
C ASP A 132 -14.20 7.66 -12.86
N ASN A 133 -13.57 8.14 -11.79
CA ASN A 133 -14.14 8.93 -10.71
C ASN A 133 -15.31 8.26 -9.99
N GLU A 134 -15.14 6.98 -9.68
CA GLU A 134 -16.17 6.14 -9.05
C GLU A 134 -16.13 6.21 -7.52
N PHE A 135 -15.00 6.60 -6.94
CA PHE A 135 -14.76 6.54 -5.50
C PHE A 135 -14.71 7.90 -4.81
N ALA A 136 -15.04 7.90 -3.51
CA ALA A 136 -14.91 9.06 -2.64
C ALA A 136 -13.43 9.50 -2.49
N LEU A 137 -13.22 10.74 -2.04
CA LEU A 137 -11.88 11.31 -1.90
C LEU A 137 -11.00 10.51 -0.93
N GLU A 138 -11.57 10.04 0.18
CA GLU A 138 -10.89 9.21 1.17
C GLU A 138 -10.50 7.84 0.59
N ASP A 139 -11.30 7.31 -0.33
CA ASP A 139 -11.06 6.02 -0.99
C ASP A 139 -9.99 6.14 -2.08
N LYS A 140 -9.97 7.25 -2.83
CA LYS A 140 -8.83 7.62 -3.70
C LYS A 140 -7.54 7.74 -2.88
N LEU A 141 -7.59 8.39 -1.72
CA LEU A 141 -6.44 8.46 -0.79
C LEU A 141 -6.06 7.07 -0.27
N SER A 142 -7.02 6.16 -0.06
CA SER A 142 -6.77 4.77 0.35
C SER A 142 -6.02 3.98 -0.74
N GLN A 143 -6.38 4.16 -2.01
CA GLN A 143 -5.63 3.60 -3.14
C GLN A 143 -4.19 4.14 -3.17
N ILE A 144 -4.00 5.46 -3.05
CA ILE A 144 -2.66 6.09 -3.00
C ILE A 144 -1.86 5.54 -1.82
N ASN A 145 -2.47 5.45 -0.64
CA ASN A 145 -1.83 4.94 0.55
C ASN A 145 -1.34 3.50 0.35
N THR A 146 -2.15 2.66 -0.27
CA THR A 146 -1.79 1.28 -0.62
C THR A 146 -0.54 1.23 -1.50
N LEU A 147 -0.49 2.05 -2.55
CA LEU A 147 0.65 2.13 -3.47
C LEU A 147 1.90 2.75 -2.82
N GLN A 148 1.72 3.72 -1.91
CA GLN A 148 2.84 4.29 -1.14
C GLN A 148 3.56 3.21 -0.32
N GLN A 149 2.84 2.20 0.18
CA GLN A 149 3.47 1.15 0.97
C GLN A 149 4.35 0.22 0.12
N LEU A 150 4.06 0.05 -1.17
CA LEU A 150 4.95 -0.68 -2.07
C LEU A 150 6.33 -0.01 -2.13
N GLN A 151 6.34 1.33 -2.18
CA GLN A 151 7.56 2.14 -2.13
C GLN A 151 8.27 2.00 -0.78
N ASN A 152 7.52 2.08 0.33
CA ASN A 152 8.10 1.95 1.67
C ASN A 152 8.73 0.57 1.89
N ILE A 153 8.07 -0.52 1.49
CA ILE A 153 8.64 -1.87 1.57
C ILE A 153 9.92 -1.98 0.71
N ALA A 154 9.92 -1.41 -0.49
CA ALA A 154 11.07 -1.45 -1.39
C ALA A 154 12.29 -0.63 -0.91
N SER A 155 12.12 0.23 0.11
CA SER A 155 13.20 1.00 0.73
C SER A 155 14.06 0.21 1.72
N TYR A 156 13.64 -0.99 2.13
CA TYR A 156 14.36 -1.80 3.11
C TYR A 156 15.54 -2.56 2.48
N GLY A 157 16.75 -2.24 2.93
CA GLY A 157 18.00 -2.82 2.41
C GLY A 157 18.09 -4.35 2.51
N PHE A 158 17.54 -4.95 3.57
CA PHE A 158 17.53 -6.41 3.75
C PHE A 158 16.68 -7.14 2.70
N LEU A 159 15.72 -6.46 2.05
CA LEU A 159 14.92 -7.02 0.96
C LEU A 159 15.57 -6.81 -0.42
N LYS A 160 16.47 -5.84 -0.55
CA LYS A 160 17.01 -5.36 -1.84
C LYS A 160 17.48 -6.48 -2.76
N LYS A 161 18.32 -7.39 -2.27
CA LYS A 161 18.85 -8.51 -3.07
C LYS A 161 17.73 -9.38 -3.65
N ARG A 162 16.72 -9.74 -2.86
CA ARG A 162 15.60 -10.58 -3.32
C ARG A 162 14.69 -9.83 -4.28
N LEU A 163 14.48 -8.53 -4.06
CA LEU A 163 13.70 -7.67 -4.95
C LEU A 163 14.40 -7.50 -6.32
N GLU A 164 15.73 -7.39 -6.35
CA GLU A 164 16.54 -7.23 -7.57
C GLU A 164 16.73 -8.53 -8.35
N THR A 165 16.77 -9.67 -7.65
CA THR A 165 16.95 -11.00 -8.27
C THR A 165 15.63 -11.71 -8.60
N HIS A 166 14.50 -10.99 -8.54
CA HIS A 166 13.16 -11.54 -8.79
C HIS A 166 12.81 -12.75 -7.89
N GLN A 167 13.31 -12.76 -6.65
CA GLN A 167 12.96 -13.76 -5.62
C GLN A 167 11.90 -13.24 -4.63
N LEU A 168 11.58 -11.95 -4.71
CA LEU A 168 10.56 -11.30 -3.89
C LEU A 168 9.77 -10.28 -4.71
N HIS A 169 8.45 -10.38 -4.62
CA HIS A 169 7.50 -9.61 -5.40
C HIS A 169 6.54 -8.88 -4.46
N ILE A 170 6.20 -7.63 -4.82
CA ILE A 170 5.26 -6.83 -4.03
C ILE A 170 4.09 -6.47 -4.93
N HIS A 171 2.90 -6.74 -4.42
CA HIS A 171 1.62 -6.56 -5.07
C HIS A 171 0.73 -5.62 -4.24
N ALA A 172 -0.22 -4.96 -4.90
CA ALA A 172 -1.25 -4.18 -4.24
C ALA A 172 -2.63 -4.74 -4.60
N LEU A 173 -3.41 -5.04 -3.57
CA LEU A 173 -4.84 -5.28 -3.65
C LEU A 173 -5.59 -4.13 -2.99
N TRP A 174 -6.76 -3.80 -3.50
CA TRP A 174 -7.66 -2.84 -2.88
C TRP A 174 -9.08 -3.42 -2.88
N PHE A 175 -9.68 -3.53 -1.70
CA PHE A 175 -10.98 -4.18 -1.51
C PHE A 175 -12.08 -3.15 -1.30
N ASP A 176 -13.11 -3.17 -2.13
CA ASP A 176 -14.31 -2.38 -1.86
C ASP A 176 -15.22 -3.14 -0.89
N ILE A 177 -15.35 -2.62 0.34
CA ILE A 177 -16.19 -3.24 1.37
C ILE A 177 -17.69 -3.15 1.05
N TYR A 178 -18.11 -2.25 0.17
CA TYR A 178 -19.51 -2.04 -0.15
C TYR A 178 -19.99 -3.00 -1.24
N THR A 179 -19.21 -3.19 -2.30
CA THR A 179 -19.53 -4.10 -3.40
C THR A 179 -19.00 -5.52 -3.17
N GLY A 180 -17.96 -5.66 -2.36
CA GLY A 180 -17.22 -6.91 -2.19
C GLY A 180 -16.20 -7.17 -3.29
N GLU A 181 -15.98 -6.21 -4.19
CA GLU A 181 -15.04 -6.34 -5.30
C GLU A 181 -13.59 -6.19 -4.84
N ILE A 182 -12.70 -6.94 -5.48
CA ILE A 182 -11.26 -6.87 -5.26
C ILE A 182 -10.63 -6.27 -6.50
N TYR A 183 -9.81 -5.24 -6.29
CA TYR A 183 -9.04 -4.61 -7.33
C TYR A 183 -7.57 -5.00 -7.18
N TYR A 184 -6.92 -5.33 -8.29
CA TYR A 184 -5.48 -5.53 -8.38
C TYR A 184 -4.82 -4.32 -9.05
N PHE A 185 -3.68 -3.86 -8.54
CA PHE A 185 -2.91 -2.85 -9.25
C PHE A 185 -2.14 -3.46 -10.44
N SER A 186 -2.69 -3.28 -11.65
CA SER A 186 -2.02 -3.70 -12.89
C SER A 186 -0.92 -2.69 -13.26
N ARG A 187 0.31 -3.16 -13.39
CA ARG A 187 1.44 -2.39 -13.91
C ARG A 187 1.26 -2.08 -15.39
N GLN A 188 0.64 -2.99 -16.15
CA GLN A 188 0.35 -2.76 -17.56
C GLN A 188 -0.69 -1.65 -17.73
N ALA A 189 -1.80 -1.70 -16.99
CA ALA A 189 -2.85 -0.69 -17.03
C ALA A 189 -2.49 0.59 -16.25
N LYS A 190 -1.47 0.53 -15.37
CA LYS A 190 -1.04 1.62 -14.47
C LYS A 190 -2.16 2.12 -13.56
N ARG A 191 -3.08 1.24 -13.17
CA ARG A 191 -4.23 1.55 -12.29
C ARG A 191 -4.72 0.30 -11.57
N PHE A 192 -5.53 0.51 -10.53
CA PHE A 192 -6.35 -0.55 -9.96
C PHE A 192 -7.40 -1.00 -10.99
N VAL A 193 -7.52 -2.30 -11.20
CA VAL A 193 -8.53 -2.93 -12.06
C VAL A 193 -9.23 -4.02 -11.25
N ILE A 194 -10.54 -4.14 -11.41
CA ILE A 194 -11.34 -5.20 -10.78
C ILE A 194 -10.76 -6.55 -11.19
N ILE A 195 -10.76 -7.53 -10.30
CA ILE A 195 -10.47 -8.93 -10.62
C ILE A 195 -11.81 -9.62 -10.92
N ASP A 196 -11.99 -10.05 -12.16
CA ASP A 196 -13.19 -10.75 -12.61
C ASP A 196 -12.84 -11.90 -13.58
N GLU A 197 -13.82 -12.72 -13.93
CA GLU A 197 -13.64 -13.84 -14.86
C GLU A 197 -13.17 -13.44 -16.26
N ASN A 198 -13.40 -12.18 -16.66
CA ASN A 198 -13.05 -11.69 -18.00
C ASN A 198 -11.58 -11.25 -18.09
N ASN A 199 -10.97 -10.88 -16.96
CA ASN A 199 -9.61 -10.34 -16.92
C ASN A 199 -8.62 -11.18 -16.10
N PHE A 200 -9.09 -12.20 -15.38
CA PHE A 200 -8.26 -13.05 -14.52
C PHE A 200 -7.03 -13.62 -15.23
N ASP A 201 -7.20 -14.28 -16.38
CA ASP A 201 -6.10 -14.90 -17.11
C ASP A 201 -5.06 -13.88 -17.59
N LYS A 202 -5.52 -12.67 -17.95
CA LYS A 202 -4.65 -11.58 -18.36
C LYS A 202 -3.84 -11.05 -17.17
N LEU A 203 -4.47 -10.88 -16.01
CA LEU A 203 -3.79 -10.48 -14.78
C LEU A 203 -2.82 -11.55 -14.28
N LEU A 204 -3.19 -12.82 -14.38
CA LEU A 204 -2.31 -13.93 -14.03
C LEU A 204 -1.09 -13.99 -14.96
N GLY A 205 -1.29 -13.80 -16.27
CA GLY A 205 -0.19 -13.70 -17.24
C GLY A 205 0.70 -12.48 -17.01
N GLU A 206 0.14 -11.36 -16.56
CA GLU A 206 0.91 -10.20 -16.11
C GLU A 206 1.76 -10.55 -14.89
N VAL A 207 1.18 -11.24 -13.91
CA VAL A 207 1.89 -11.66 -12.71
C VAL A 207 3.04 -12.60 -13.06
N GLN A 208 2.78 -13.61 -13.89
CA GLN A 208 3.81 -14.53 -14.38
C GLN A 208 4.93 -13.79 -15.13
N ARG A 209 4.61 -12.84 -16.01
CA ARG A 209 5.62 -12.13 -16.81
C ARG A 209 6.53 -11.22 -16.00
N TYR A 210 5.99 -10.55 -14.97
CA TYR A 210 6.76 -9.58 -14.18
C TYR A 210 7.36 -10.18 -12.92
N TYR A 211 6.91 -11.37 -12.51
CA TYR A 211 7.20 -11.93 -11.19
C TYR A 211 7.47 -13.46 -11.20
N MET A 212 7.61 -14.13 -12.34
CA MET A 212 8.14 -15.50 -12.47
C MET A 212 9.18 -15.57 -13.59
#